data_AF-A0A6P7HCT4-F1
#
_entry.id   AF-A0A6P7HCT4-F1
#
_cell.length_a   1.000
_cell.length_b   1.000
_cell.length_c   1.000
_cell.angle_alpha   90.00
_cell.angle_beta   90.00
_cell.angle_gamma   90.00
#
_symmetry.space_group_name_H-M   'P 1'
#
loop_
_entity.id
_entity.type
_entity.pdbx_description
1 polymer ?
#
loop_
_entity_poly.entity_id
_entity_poly.type
_entity_poly.pdbx_seq_one_letter_code
_entity_poly.pdbx_strand_id
1 'polypeptide(L)' 'MERIFPPLSQGYMILPGAPNPPPLVNLVSEIGIYGVLICTPNKIMVNKQTGHMIRSKASTSNEGGVLAGAGALDCPYLLD' A
#
# COMPACT_ATOMS: atom_id res chain seq x y z
N MET A 1 9.95 16.96 -2.41
CA MET A 1 10.07 15.81 -1.49
C MET A 1 11.12 14.88 -2.08
N GLU A 2 12.02 14.34 -1.27
CA GLU A 2 13.00 13.35 -1.72
C GLU A 2 12.30 12.04 -2.12
N ARG A 3 12.72 11.42 -3.22
CA ARG A 3 12.11 10.17 -3.72
C ARG A 3 12.67 8.98 -2.95
N ILE A 4 11.78 8.19 -2.37
CA ILE A 4 12.13 6.93 -1.68
C ILE A 4 12.20 5.79 -2.72
N PHE A 5 13.23 4.96 -2.62
CA PHE A 5 13.44 3.78 -3.45
C PHE A 5 13.40 2.51 -2.58
N PRO A 6 12.22 1.93 -2.33
CA PRO A 6 12.10 0.72 -1.53
C PRO A 6 12.64 -0.51 -2.28
N PRO A 7 12.96 -1.61 -1.58
CA PRO A 7 13.32 -2.88 -2.20
C PRO A 7 12.23 -3.38 -3.16
N LEU A 8 12.63 -4.03 -4.25
CA LEU A 8 11.72 -4.66 -5.20
C LEU A 8 11.30 -6.04 -4.70
N SER A 9 10.01 -6.34 -4.82
CA SER A 9 9.45 -7.68 -4.67
C SER A 9 8.89 -8.17 -6.00
N GLN A 10 8.92 -9.48 -6.25
CA GLN A 10 8.26 -10.07 -7.43
C GLN A 10 6.90 -10.61 -7.04
N GLY A 11 5.89 -10.32 -7.85
CA GLY A 11 4.53 -10.79 -7.61
C GLY A 11 3.64 -10.69 -8.84
N TYR A 12 2.40 -11.12 -8.66
CA TYR A 12 1.36 -11.05 -9.68
C TYR A 12 0.35 -9.97 -9.32
N MET A 13 0.05 -9.07 -10.26
CA MET A 13 -1.03 -8.11 -10.10
C MET A 13 -2.28 -8.63 -10.82
N ILE A 14 -3.36 -8.80 -10.06
CA ILE A 14 -4.65 -9.17 -10.60
C ILE A 14 -5.47 -7.89 -10.74
N LEU A 15 -5.63 -7.43 -11.97
CA LEU A 15 -6.38 -6.21 -12.29
C LEU A 15 -7.49 -6.51 -13.32
N PRO A 16 -8.64 -5.81 -13.26
CA PRO A 16 -9.66 -5.92 -14.29
C PRO A 16 -9.10 -5.60 -15.68
N GLY A 17 -9.35 -6.47 -16.67
CA GLY A 17 -8.87 -6.28 -18.04
C GLY A 17 -7.39 -6.58 -18.29
N ALA A 18 -6.65 -7.03 -17.27
CA ALA A 18 -5.27 -7.47 -17.43
C ALA A 18 -5.18 -8.91 -18.02
N PRO A 19 -4.01 -9.31 -18.55
CA PRO A 19 -3.80 -10.67 -19.04
C PRO A 19 -4.12 -11.75 -18.00
N ASN A 20 -4.65 -12.88 -18.46
CA ASN A 20 -4.90 -14.08 -17.66
C ASN A 20 -4.21 -15.29 -18.36
N PRO A 21 -3.14 -15.87 -17.77
CA PRO A 21 -2.61 -15.59 -16.44
C PRO A 21 -1.90 -14.23 -16.34
N PRO A 22 -1.90 -13.58 -15.16
CA PRO A 22 -1.17 -12.34 -14.94
C PRO A 22 0.34 -12.58 -15.08
N PRO A 23 1.10 -11.65 -15.70
CA PRO A 23 2.54 -11.77 -15.78
C PRO A 23 3.19 -11.52 -14.42
N LEU A 24 4.37 -12.09 -14.20
CA LEU A 24 5.22 -11.75 -13.06
C LEU A 24 5.76 -10.33 -13.26
N VAL A 25 5.65 -9.48 -12.25
CA VAL A 25 6.08 -8.08 -12.29
C VAL A 25 6.91 -7.71 -11.06
N ASN A 26 7.81 -6.74 -11.23
CA ASN A 26 8.51 -6.11 -10.11
C ASN A 26 7.61 -5.06 -9.46
N LEU A 27 7.44 -5.18 -8.15
CA LEU A 27 6.54 -4.37 -7.34
C LEU A 27 7.32 -3.53 -6.34
N VAL A 28 6.73 -2.40 -5.99
CA VAL A 28 7.07 -1.63 -4.80
C VAL A 28 5.83 -1.48 -3.95
N SER A 29 5.99 -1.64 -2.64
CA SER A 29 4.89 -1.62 -1.67
C SER A 29 4.97 -0.37 -0.79
N GLU A 30 3.80 0.21 -0.50
CA GLU A 30 3.61 1.34 0.39
C GLU A 30 2.74 0.89 1.56
N ILE A 31 3.26 0.94 2.79
CA ILE A 31 2.52 0.62 4.01
C ILE A 31 1.82 1.86 4.56
N GLY A 32 0.51 1.76 4.75
CA GLY A 32 -0.30 2.74 5.47
C GLY A 32 -0.70 2.20 6.83
N ILE A 33 -0.54 3.03 7.88
CA ILE A 33 -0.97 2.72 9.24
C ILE A 33 -2.16 3.62 9.59
N TYR A 34 -3.29 3.02 9.95
CA TYR A 34 -4.46 3.78 10.36
C TYR A 34 -4.33 4.23 11.81
N GLY A 35 -4.64 5.50 12.06
CA GLY A 35 -4.70 6.09 13.40
C GLY A 35 -6.07 6.73 13.64
N VAL A 36 -6.57 6.59 14.86
CA VAL A 36 -7.79 7.25 15.33
C VAL A 36 -7.43 8.20 16.47
N LEU A 37 -7.79 9.47 16.30
CA LEU A 37 -7.69 10.51 17.31
C LEU A 37 -9.08 11.07 17.63
N ILE A 38 -9.49 10.99 18.89
CA ILE A 38 -10.70 11.63 19.41
C ILE A 38 -10.26 12.52 20.57
N CYS A 39 -10.50 13.82 20.47
CA CYS A 39 -10.10 14.79 21.49
C CYS A 39 -11.09 15.96 21.57
N THR A 40 -11.13 16.59 22.74
CA THR A 40 -11.63 17.95 22.94
C THR A 40 -10.44 18.92 22.94
N PRO A 41 -10.65 20.25 22.94
CA PRO A 41 -9.55 21.22 22.99
C PRO A 41 -8.57 21.01 24.15
N ASN A 42 -9.03 20.43 25.26
CA ASN A 42 -8.26 20.29 26.50
C ASN A 42 -7.96 18.83 26.86
N LYS A 43 -8.42 17.84 26.08
CA LYS A 43 -8.28 16.43 26.45
C LYS A 43 -8.26 15.50 25.25
N ILE A 44 -7.25 14.64 25.18
CA ILE A 44 -7.24 13.48 24.27
C ILE A 44 -8.00 12.34 24.94
N MET A 45 -9.02 11.83 24.25
CA MET A 45 -9.86 10.73 24.72
C MET A 45 -9.42 9.40 24.09
N VAL A 46 -9.06 9.41 22.81
CA VAL A 46 -8.52 8.26 22.08
C VAL A 46 -7.37 8.75 21.22
N ASN A 47 -6.24 8.05 21.28
CA ASN A 47 -5.14 8.17 20.33
C ASN A 47 -4.57 6.77 20.13
N LYS A 48 -4.94 6.11 19.03
CA LYS A 48 -4.65 4.69 18.84
C LYS A 48 -4.37 4.36 17.37
N GLN A 49 -3.43 3.47 17.14
CA GLN A 49 -3.27 2.77 15.86
C GLN A 49 -4.33 1.65 15.73
N THR A 50 -5.05 1.61 14.60
CA THR A 50 -6.26 0.77 14.43
C THR A 50 -6.22 -0.21 13.26
N GLY A 51 -5.05 -0.38 12.66
CA GLY A 51 -4.84 -1.33 11.56
C GLY A 51 -3.83 -0.81 10.56
N HIS A 52 -3.78 -1.49 9.43
CA HIS A 52 -2.90 -1.15 8.32
C HIS A 52 -3.57 -1.49 6.98
N MET A 53 -3.03 -0.93 5.91
CA MET A 53 -3.31 -1.32 4.54
C MET A 53 -1.99 -1.22 3.77
N ILE A 54 -1.69 -2.23 2.95
CA ILE A 54 -0.58 -2.14 2.00
C ILE A 54 -1.16 -1.94 0.61
N ARG A 55 -0.52 -1.06 -0.14
CA ARG A 55 -0.75 -0.90 -1.58
C ARG A 55 0.53 -1.26 -2.30
N SER A 56 0.42 -2.04 -3.36
CA SER A 56 1.54 -2.41 -4.22
C SER A 56 1.28 -1.92 -5.64
N LYS A 57 2.34 -1.43 -6.30
CA LYS A 57 2.30 -0.97 -7.69
C LYS A 57 3.49 -1.53 -8.45
N ALA A 58 3.38 -1.60 -9.77
CA ALA A 58 4.54 -1.87 -10.62
C ALA A 58 5.65 -0.84 -10.33
N SER A 59 6.90 -1.29 -10.24
CA SER A 59 8.05 -0.41 -9.92
C SER A 59 8.28 0.71 -10.94
N THR A 60 7.75 0.53 -12.15
CA THR A 60 7.78 1.51 -13.25
C THR A 60 6.65 2.54 -13.18
N SER A 61 5.65 2.34 -12.32
CA SER A 61 4.51 3.23 -12.19
C SER A 61 4.84 4.45 -11.33
N ASN A 62 4.48 5.63 -11.83
CA ASN A 62 4.55 6.87 -11.05
C ASN A 62 3.27 7.10 -10.22
N GLU A 63 2.15 6.46 -10.57
CA GLU A 63 0.89 6.50 -9.82
C GLU A 63 0.75 5.27 -8.93
N GLY A 64 0.12 5.41 -7.76
CA GLY A 64 -0.09 4.31 -6.80
C GLY A 64 -1.53 4.12 -6.33
N GLY A 65 -2.47 4.92 -6.83
CA GLY A 65 -3.86 4.86 -6.41
C GLY A 65 -4.53 3.54 -6.82
N VAL A 66 -5.15 2.85 -5.87
CA VAL A 66 -5.89 1.58 -6.14
C VAL A 66 -7.09 1.85 -7.03
N LEU A 67 -7.93 2.84 -6.67
CA LEU A 67 -9.12 3.19 -7.45
C LEU A 67 -8.78 3.82 -8.81
N ALA A 68 -7.59 4.40 -8.95
CA ALA A 68 -7.09 4.91 -10.23
C ALA A 68 -6.61 3.78 -11.17
N GLY A 69 -6.58 2.52 -10.69
CA GLY A 69 -6.13 1.36 -11.45
C GLY A 69 -4.61 1.21 -11.54
N ALA A 70 -3.84 2.05 -10.85
CA ALA A 70 -2.37 2.04 -10.90
C ALA A 70 -1.71 1.16 -9.83
N GLY A 71 -2.48 0.71 -8.83
CA GLY A 71 -2.02 -0.16 -7.76
C GLY A 71 -3.07 -1.20 -7.36
N ALA A 72 -2.63 -2.19 -6.60
CA ALA A 72 -3.47 -3.23 -6.02
C ALA A 72 -3.36 -3.22 -4.49
N LEU A 73 -4.36 -3.80 -3.83
CA LEU A 73 -4.31 -4.07 -2.39
C LEU A 73 -3.37 -5.23 -2.11
N ASP A 74 -2.70 -5.17 -0.97
CA ASP A 74 -1.72 -6.18 -0.57
C ASP A 74 -1.74 -6.38 0.96
N CYS A 75 -1.06 -7.42 1.44
CA CYS A 75 -0.90 -7.73 2.86
C CYS A 75 0.59 -7.87 3.25
N PRO A 76 0.97 -7.51 4.49
CA PRO A 76 2.33 -7.72 4.95
C PRO A 76 2.61 -9.22 5.11
N TYR A 77 3.75 -9.66 4.60
CA TYR A 77 4.35 -10.91 4.99
C TYR A 77 5.49 -10.62 5.96
N LEU A 78 5.29 -10.95 7.24
CA LEU A 78 6.30 -10.75 8.28
C LEU A 78 7.39 -11.81 8.14
N LEU A 79 8.65 -11.37 8.15
CA LEU A 79 9.83 -12.21 8.14
C LEU A 79 10.43 -12.20 9.55
N ASP A 80 10.91 -13.37 10.00
CA ASP A 80 11.61 -13.55 11.27
C ASP A 80 13.10 -13.20 11.17
#